data_AF-A0A819S1Y3-F1
#
_entry.id   AF-A0A819S1Y3-F1
#
_cell.length_a   1.000
_cell.length_b   1.000
_cell.length_c   1.000
_cell.angle_alpha   90.00
_cell.angle_beta   90.00
_cell.angle_gamma   90.00
#
_symmetry.space_group_name_H-M   'P 1'
#
loop_
_entity.id
_entity.type
_entity.pdbx_description
1 polymer ?
#
loop_
_entity_poly.entity_id
_entity_poly.type
_entity_poly.pdbx_seq_one_letter_code
_entity_poly.pdbx_strand_id
1 'polypeptide(L)'
;MLLSLILLFTCIPAYASTSFTCSKNTTYLRVELPTKWTSGSINCFHPRAREPDVDVFAVNNDTFILRENKCINYEAPFMYLLFGTKNVLLIDSGATVSSTSFPIRQHVEAIVNHWCNNKKKHREDLELVVAHTHNHLDHIAGDRQFQGQYFTTVVGATVANVSYFFKLSKWPSSIGTFALDDQRQLAIIPIPGHENASIAFYDCATGLLFTGDSLLPGRLYISNFSANVDSTQRLLYFIESNNLNVSAILGAHIEMTQTDKVDYPIGATYQPKERLLNLSLDHLHQLNAELQEQWKAGFNQRHKAYYDAFIVDPNPSQLPPFSFNGRTAEHGFILLPLSTLGLVWISHKPMFRTPHDFQLVFMARVTHPNVNSLLLPTNTSILQNQWTILPDLWSLNNLLNGNMTIFSARFFRGNFEQNGQY
;
A
#
# COMPACT_ATOMS: atom_id res chain seq x y z
N MET A 1 -26.93 -51.18 9.26
CA MET A 1 -26.90 -49.81 8.71
C MET A 1 -26.31 -48.89 9.75
N LEU A 2 -25.03 -48.52 9.62
CA LEU A 2 -24.40 -47.52 10.46
C LEU A 2 -24.58 -46.16 9.79
N LEU A 3 -25.33 -45.28 10.43
CA LEU A 3 -25.53 -43.90 10.01
C LEU A 3 -24.30 -43.10 10.47
N SER A 4 -23.37 -42.81 9.56
CA SER A 4 -22.29 -41.86 9.84
C SER A 4 -22.83 -40.44 9.73
N LEU A 5 -23.16 -39.81 10.85
CA LEU A 5 -23.37 -38.36 10.91
C LEU A 5 -22.00 -37.68 10.92
N ILE A 6 -21.62 -37.09 9.80
CA ILE A 6 -20.50 -36.15 9.74
C ILE A 6 -21.02 -34.81 10.23
N LEU A 7 -20.74 -34.46 11.49
CA LEU A 7 -20.90 -33.10 11.99
C LEU A 7 -19.86 -32.21 11.33
N LEU A 8 -20.26 -31.47 10.29
CA LEU A 8 -19.54 -30.31 9.79
C LEU A 8 -19.63 -29.20 10.83
N PHE A 9 -18.64 -29.11 11.72
CA PHE A 9 -18.41 -27.89 12.49
C PHE A 9 -17.92 -26.81 11.54
N THR A 10 -18.83 -26.01 10.98
CA THR A 10 -18.47 -24.68 10.49
C THR A 10 -18.18 -23.83 11.73
N CYS A 11 -16.92 -23.82 12.16
CA CYS A 11 -16.46 -22.83 13.12
C CYS A 11 -16.49 -21.48 12.38
N ILE A 12 -17.65 -20.81 12.39
CA ILE A 12 -17.70 -19.39 12.06
C ILE A 12 -16.92 -18.73 13.21
N PRO A 13 -15.75 -18.11 12.97
CA PRO A 13 -15.12 -17.31 14.00
C PRO A 13 -16.18 -16.31 14.49
N ALA A 14 -16.53 -16.41 15.76
CA ALA A 14 -17.41 -15.46 16.40
C ALA A 14 -16.65 -14.14 16.45
N TYR A 15 -16.78 -13.33 15.40
CA TYR A 15 -16.41 -11.93 15.46
C TYR A 15 -17.34 -11.32 16.51
N ALA A 16 -16.80 -11.09 17.71
CA ALA A 16 -17.53 -10.34 18.71
C ALA A 16 -17.90 -8.99 18.08
N SER A 17 -19.19 -8.67 18.04
CA SER A 17 -19.64 -7.37 17.57
C SER A 17 -19.03 -6.31 18.46
N THR A 18 -18.06 -5.57 17.93
CA THR A 18 -17.65 -4.31 18.53
C THR A 18 -18.75 -3.33 18.19
N SER A 19 -19.68 -3.13 19.13
CA SER A 19 -20.75 -2.14 18.97
C SER A 19 -20.13 -0.78 18.65
N PHE A 20 -20.48 -0.24 17.49
CA PHE A 20 -20.06 1.07 17.04
C PHE A 20 -21.29 1.81 16.52
N THR A 21 -21.41 3.07 16.91
CA THR A 21 -22.48 3.92 16.41
C THR A 21 -21.90 5.28 16.11
N CYS A 22 -22.24 5.81 14.94
CA CYS A 22 -22.01 7.22 14.66
C CYS A 22 -22.66 8.09 15.75
N SER A 23 -21.99 9.19 16.11
CA SER A 23 -22.53 10.12 17.10
C SER A 23 -23.92 10.58 16.67
N LYS A 24 -24.85 10.66 17.62
CA LYS A 24 -26.20 11.19 17.34
C LYS A 24 -26.16 12.66 16.88
N ASN A 25 -25.08 13.36 17.18
CA ASN A 25 -24.84 14.74 16.77
C ASN A 25 -24.11 14.82 15.41
N THR A 26 -23.94 13.70 14.70
CA THR A 26 -23.25 13.72 13.42
C THR A 26 -24.03 14.50 12.38
N THR A 27 -23.38 15.52 11.82
CA THR A 27 -23.89 16.28 10.69
C THR A 27 -23.56 15.50 9.42
N TYR A 28 -24.60 14.98 8.75
CA TYR A 28 -24.43 14.30 7.47
C TYR A 28 -24.04 15.30 6.37
N LEU A 29 -23.00 14.94 5.61
CA LEU A 29 -22.46 15.72 4.50
C LEU A 29 -22.82 15.04 3.18
N ARG A 30 -23.26 15.85 2.21
CA ARG A 30 -23.51 15.37 0.84
C ARG A 30 -22.20 14.86 0.23
N VAL A 31 -22.27 13.77 -0.52
CA VAL A 31 -21.16 13.20 -1.27
C VAL A 31 -21.41 13.39 -2.75
N GLU A 32 -20.51 14.09 -3.42
CA GLU A 32 -20.42 14.19 -4.87
C GLU A 32 -19.02 13.70 -5.27
N LEU A 33 -18.92 12.77 -6.21
CA LEU A 33 -17.65 12.16 -6.61
C LEU A 33 -17.32 12.53 -8.06
N PRO A 34 -16.03 12.67 -8.40
CA PRO A 34 -15.63 13.07 -9.74
C PRO A 34 -15.90 11.94 -10.73
N THR A 35 -16.26 12.33 -11.95
CA THR A 35 -16.48 11.39 -13.07
C THR A 35 -15.26 11.18 -13.94
N LYS A 36 -14.18 11.95 -13.70
CA LYS A 36 -12.94 11.90 -14.45
C LYS A 36 -11.79 12.45 -13.62
N TRP A 37 -10.62 11.87 -13.84
CA TRP A 37 -9.34 12.36 -13.35
C TRP A 37 -8.39 12.62 -14.51
N THR A 38 -7.30 13.33 -14.23
CA THR A 38 -6.19 13.49 -15.14
C THR A 38 -5.61 12.12 -15.49
N SER A 39 -5.51 11.83 -16.79
CA SER A 39 -5.18 10.49 -17.28
C SER A 39 -3.68 10.25 -17.43
N GLY A 40 -2.84 11.25 -17.13
CA GLY A 40 -1.42 11.25 -17.42
C GLY A 40 -1.13 11.45 -18.91
N SER A 41 0.07 11.04 -19.35
CA SER A 41 0.55 11.29 -20.71
C SER A 41 1.30 10.09 -21.30
N ILE A 42 1.16 9.92 -22.62
CA ILE A 42 1.96 8.97 -23.41
C ILE A 42 3.45 9.32 -23.30
N ASN A 43 3.77 10.63 -23.19
CA ASN A 43 5.14 11.10 -23.00
C ASN A 43 5.16 12.15 -21.88
N CYS A 44 5.49 11.70 -20.68
CA CYS A 44 5.60 12.54 -19.49
C CYS A 44 6.76 13.54 -19.53
N PHE A 45 7.73 13.36 -20.44
CA PHE A 45 8.83 14.29 -20.64
C PHE A 45 8.53 15.36 -21.69
N HIS A 46 7.34 15.33 -22.32
CA HIS A 46 7.00 16.29 -23.34
C HIS A 46 6.65 17.66 -22.71
N PRO A 47 7.27 18.79 -23.13
CA PRO A 47 7.09 20.11 -22.49
C PRO A 47 5.65 20.65 -22.50
N ARG A 48 4.78 20.08 -23.35
CA ARG A 48 3.34 20.41 -23.46
C ARG A 48 2.42 19.47 -22.68
N ALA A 49 2.93 18.43 -22.02
CA ALA A 49 2.18 17.61 -21.07
C ALA A 49 2.04 18.33 -19.71
N ARG A 50 1.69 19.63 -19.74
CA ARG A 50 1.49 20.46 -18.54
C ARG A 50 0.12 20.18 -17.95
N GLU A 51 -0.04 19.00 -17.40
CA GLU A 51 -1.11 18.72 -16.44
C GLU A 51 -0.62 19.11 -15.04
N PRO A 52 -1.51 19.48 -14.11
CA PRO A 52 -1.08 19.79 -12.75
C PRO A 52 -0.46 18.55 -12.10
N ASP A 53 0.50 18.77 -11.20
CA ASP A 53 1.17 17.72 -10.45
C ASP A 53 0.20 16.96 -9.53
N VAL A 54 -0.90 17.61 -9.13
CA VAL A 54 -1.99 17.06 -8.32
C VAL A 54 -3.35 17.46 -8.88
N ASP A 55 -4.27 16.51 -8.99
CA ASP A 55 -5.69 16.82 -9.12
C ASP A 55 -6.27 17.04 -7.73
N VAL A 56 -7.08 18.09 -7.56
CA VAL A 56 -7.82 18.34 -6.31
C VAL A 56 -9.30 18.42 -6.62
N PHE A 57 -10.08 17.58 -5.94
CA PHE A 57 -11.53 17.56 -6.09
C PHE A 57 -12.21 17.73 -4.72
N ALA A 58 -13.13 18.68 -4.63
CA ALA A 58 -13.95 18.90 -3.43
C ALA A 58 -15.20 18.00 -3.50
N VAL A 59 -15.24 16.95 -2.69
CA VAL A 59 -16.42 16.07 -2.53
C VAL A 59 -17.59 16.84 -1.90
N ASN A 60 -17.24 17.71 -0.96
CA ASN A 60 -18.08 18.72 -0.34
C ASN A 60 -17.18 19.79 0.30
N ASN A 61 -17.78 20.71 1.06
CA ASN A 61 -17.04 21.81 1.70
C ASN A 61 -15.99 21.36 2.73
N ASP A 62 -16.07 20.12 3.23
CA ASP A 62 -15.25 19.63 4.33
C ASP A 62 -14.50 18.31 3.97
N THR A 63 -14.53 17.90 2.70
CA THR A 63 -13.91 16.63 2.24
C THR A 63 -13.33 16.81 0.85
N PHE A 64 -12.05 16.51 0.69
CA PHE A 64 -11.32 16.64 -0.56
C PHE A 64 -10.62 15.33 -0.92
N ILE A 65 -10.52 15.07 -2.21
CA ILE A 65 -9.70 14.00 -2.79
C ILE A 65 -8.56 14.67 -3.55
N LEU A 66 -7.35 14.23 -3.32
CA LEU A 66 -6.15 14.62 -4.05
C LEU A 66 -5.66 13.40 -4.85
N ARG A 67 -5.18 13.59 -6.07
CA ARG A 67 -4.55 12.52 -6.87
C ARG A 67 -3.21 12.98 -7.40
N GLU A 68 -2.16 12.23 -7.12
CA GLU A 68 -0.85 12.48 -7.72
C GLU A 68 -0.89 12.23 -9.24
N ASN A 69 -0.21 13.05 -10.03
CA ASN A 69 -0.20 12.88 -11.48
C ASN A 69 0.54 11.59 -11.89
N LYS A 70 -0.02 10.83 -12.84
CA LYS A 70 0.60 9.60 -13.40
C LYS A 70 1.98 9.79 -14.01
N CYS A 71 2.32 11.02 -14.40
CA CYS A 71 3.65 11.38 -14.88
C CYS A 71 4.69 11.63 -13.79
N ILE A 72 4.26 11.78 -12.53
CA ILE A 72 5.14 11.83 -11.37
C ILE A 72 5.32 10.41 -10.83
N ASN A 73 4.21 9.71 -10.61
CA ASN A 73 4.20 8.31 -10.22
C ASN A 73 3.07 7.56 -10.97
N TYR A 74 3.38 6.45 -11.63
CA TYR A 74 2.42 5.73 -12.49
C TYR A 74 1.20 5.19 -11.74
N GLU A 75 1.33 4.90 -10.45
CA GLU A 75 0.23 4.43 -9.59
C GLU A 75 -0.78 5.56 -9.37
N ALA A 76 -0.30 6.82 -9.33
CA ALA A 76 -1.10 8.01 -9.10
C ALA A 76 -2.00 7.89 -7.86
N PRO A 77 -1.39 7.70 -6.68
CA PRO A 77 -2.13 7.44 -5.46
C PRO A 77 -3.10 8.59 -5.13
N PHE A 78 -4.26 8.19 -4.64
CA PHE A 78 -5.26 9.06 -4.05
C PHE A 78 -4.94 9.30 -2.59
N MET A 79 -5.09 10.56 -2.17
CA MET A 79 -5.03 10.97 -0.77
C MET A 79 -6.34 11.68 -0.42
N TYR A 80 -6.76 11.58 0.84
CA TYR A 80 -8.05 12.11 1.28
C TYR A 80 -7.86 13.12 2.40
N LEU A 81 -8.41 14.32 2.23
CA LEU A 81 -8.30 15.38 3.24
C LEU A 81 -9.67 15.69 3.83
N LEU A 82 -9.84 15.39 5.12
CA LEU A 82 -11.10 15.46 5.84
C LEU A 82 -11.01 16.53 6.92
N PHE A 83 -11.93 17.49 6.89
CA PHE A 83 -11.96 18.61 7.82
C PHE A 83 -12.94 18.36 8.97
N GLY A 84 -12.47 18.62 10.19
CA GLY A 84 -13.30 18.98 11.34
C GLY A 84 -12.86 20.34 11.89
N THR A 85 -13.58 20.81 12.89
CA THR A 85 -13.30 22.11 13.52
C THR A 85 -12.09 22.12 14.45
N LYS A 86 -11.54 20.95 14.81
CA LYS A 86 -10.35 20.81 15.68
C LYS A 86 -9.21 20.06 14.98
N ASN A 87 -9.50 18.95 14.30
CA ASN A 87 -8.51 18.18 13.56
C ASN A 87 -8.84 18.16 12.07
N VAL A 88 -7.80 18.16 11.24
CA VAL A 88 -7.86 17.83 9.82
C VAL A 88 -7.11 16.51 9.64
N LEU A 89 -7.72 15.54 8.98
CA LEU A 89 -7.09 14.25 8.70
C LEU A 89 -6.71 14.18 7.22
N LEU A 90 -5.42 14.01 6.95
CA LEU A 90 -4.90 13.57 5.67
C LEU A 90 -4.69 12.04 5.73
N ILE A 91 -5.41 11.31 4.89
CA ILE A 91 -5.25 9.87 4.69
C ILE A 91 -4.33 9.68 3.49
N ASP A 92 -3.18 9.05 3.75
CA ASP A 92 -2.04 8.84 2.84
C ASP A 92 -1.33 10.14 2.42
N SER A 93 -0.04 10.05 2.07
CA SER A 93 0.83 11.19 1.76
C SER A 93 1.44 11.16 0.35
N GLY A 94 1.04 10.18 -0.47
CA GLY A 94 1.48 10.00 -1.85
C GLY A 94 2.84 9.31 -1.96
N ALA A 95 3.29 9.13 -3.21
CA ALA A 95 4.42 8.27 -3.56
C ALA A 95 5.75 8.99 -3.74
N THR A 96 5.73 10.32 -3.72
CA THR A 96 6.90 11.13 -4.07
C THR A 96 7.52 11.83 -2.86
N VAL A 97 8.75 11.43 -2.54
CA VAL A 97 9.56 12.04 -1.46
C VAL A 97 9.99 13.47 -1.80
N SER A 98 10.19 13.77 -3.09
CA SER A 98 10.72 15.06 -3.56
C SER A 98 9.68 16.17 -3.46
N SER A 99 9.88 17.09 -2.53
CA SER A 99 9.06 18.32 -2.44
C SER A 99 9.27 19.28 -3.61
N THR A 100 10.24 19.04 -4.49
CA THR A 100 10.43 19.82 -5.72
C THR A 100 9.57 19.27 -6.85
N SER A 101 9.42 17.95 -6.92
CA SER A 101 8.66 17.27 -7.98
C SER A 101 7.18 17.14 -7.63
N PHE A 102 6.87 16.97 -6.34
CA PHE A 102 5.51 16.86 -5.82
C PHE A 102 5.44 17.49 -4.42
N PRO A 103 5.19 18.81 -4.32
CA PRO A 103 5.11 19.52 -3.05
C PRO A 103 3.79 19.25 -2.31
N ILE A 104 3.47 18.00 -1.98
CA ILE A 104 2.17 17.60 -1.42
C ILE A 104 1.77 18.42 -0.19
N ARG A 105 2.71 18.72 0.71
CA ARG A 105 2.39 19.55 1.87
C ARG A 105 1.93 20.95 1.48
N GLN A 106 2.56 21.56 0.48
CA GLN A 106 2.15 22.89 0.01
C GLN A 106 0.72 22.84 -0.55
N HIS A 107 0.37 21.79 -1.30
CA HIS A 107 -0.99 21.61 -1.80
C HIS A 107 -2.01 21.42 -0.66
N VAL A 108 -1.69 20.56 0.31
CA VAL A 108 -2.55 20.35 1.50
C VAL A 108 -2.73 21.64 2.29
N GLU A 109 -1.65 22.36 2.59
CA GLU A 109 -1.71 23.64 3.31
C GLU A 109 -2.49 24.71 2.54
N ALA A 110 -2.42 24.74 1.21
CA ALA A 110 -3.24 25.64 0.40
C ALA A 110 -4.74 25.35 0.57
N ILE A 111 -5.13 24.07 0.58
CA ILE A 111 -6.53 23.66 0.82
C ILE A 111 -6.94 23.99 2.26
N VAL A 112 -6.10 23.70 3.26
CA VAL A 112 -6.39 24.00 4.67
C VAL A 112 -6.57 25.50 4.90
N ASN A 113 -5.68 26.33 4.35
CA ASN A 113 -5.81 27.79 4.47
C ASN A 113 -7.06 28.32 3.76
N HIS A 114 -7.39 27.79 2.58
CA HIS A 114 -8.63 28.15 1.88
C HIS A 114 -9.86 27.78 2.72
N TRP A 115 -9.89 26.59 3.30
CA TRP A 115 -10.95 26.14 4.19
C TRP A 115 -11.07 27.02 5.44
N CYS A 116 -9.95 27.34 6.09
CA CYS A 116 -9.91 28.22 7.26
C CYS A 116 -10.50 29.60 6.95
N ASN A 117 -10.12 30.20 5.83
CA ASN A 117 -10.66 31.49 5.38
C ASN A 117 -12.19 31.42 5.20
N ASN A 118 -12.70 30.36 4.56
CA ASN A 118 -14.14 30.17 4.36
C ASN A 118 -14.90 29.97 5.67
N LYS A 119 -14.27 29.30 6.65
CA LYS A 119 -14.87 29.03 7.97
C LYS A 119 -14.57 30.12 9.01
N LYS A 120 -13.85 31.19 8.65
CA LYS A 120 -13.39 32.26 9.55
C LYS A 120 -12.62 31.71 10.75
N LYS A 121 -11.72 30.76 10.48
CA LYS A 121 -10.80 30.13 11.45
C LYS A 121 -9.35 30.51 11.15
N HIS A 122 -8.49 30.35 12.14
CA HIS A 122 -7.05 30.45 11.96
C HIS A 122 -6.44 29.06 11.71
N ARG A 123 -5.32 28.99 10.99
CA ARG A 123 -4.66 27.72 10.65
C ARG A 123 -4.16 27.00 11.91
N GLU A 124 -3.70 27.77 12.89
CA GLU A 124 -3.24 27.33 14.20
C GLU A 124 -4.35 26.78 15.11
N ASP A 125 -5.63 27.00 14.77
CA ASP A 125 -6.76 26.40 15.48
C ASP A 125 -6.94 24.91 15.14
N LEU A 126 -6.20 24.40 14.14
CA LEU A 126 -6.36 23.06 13.59
C LEU A 126 -5.07 22.24 13.74
N GLU A 127 -5.20 21.01 14.20
CA GLU A 127 -4.15 20.01 14.09
C GLU A 127 -4.30 19.22 12.79
N LEU A 128 -3.27 19.21 11.95
CA LEU A 128 -3.21 18.35 10.76
C LEU A 128 -2.63 16.99 11.14
N VAL A 129 -3.46 15.95 11.15
CA VAL A 129 -3.04 14.56 11.35
C VAL A 129 -2.84 13.90 10.00
N VAL A 130 -1.62 13.43 9.73
CA VAL A 130 -1.28 12.59 8.57
C VAL A 130 -1.24 11.15 9.04
N ALA A 131 -2.14 10.31 8.52
CA ALA A 131 -2.21 8.89 8.82
C ALA A 131 -2.37 8.09 7.53
N HIS A 132 -2.11 6.79 7.58
CA HIS A 132 -1.99 5.99 6.38
C HIS A 132 -2.95 4.80 6.41
N THR A 133 -3.45 4.43 5.24
CA THR A 133 -4.18 3.18 5.05
C THR A 133 -3.26 2.00 5.28
N HIS A 134 -1.96 2.09 4.90
CA HIS A 134 -0.91 1.11 5.20
C HIS A 134 0.52 1.64 4.92
N ASN A 135 1.53 0.78 5.03
CA ASN A 135 2.96 1.15 5.05
C ASN A 135 3.70 1.03 3.68
N HIS A 136 3.01 0.92 2.55
CA HIS A 136 3.68 0.95 1.25
C HIS A 136 4.11 2.37 0.85
N LEU A 137 5.16 2.45 0.04
CA LEU A 137 5.84 3.72 -0.24
C LEU A 137 4.94 4.73 -0.96
N ASP A 138 3.99 4.28 -1.76
CA ASP A 138 3.00 5.09 -2.43
C ASP A 138 1.98 5.75 -1.49
N HIS A 139 1.99 5.38 -0.21
CA HIS A 139 1.13 5.94 0.84
C HIS A 139 1.88 6.80 1.86
N ILE A 140 3.20 6.62 2.00
CA ILE A 140 4.01 7.21 3.10
C ILE A 140 5.19 8.06 2.61
N ALA A 141 5.52 8.04 1.31
CA ALA A 141 6.74 8.69 0.82
C ALA A 141 6.72 10.21 1.04
N GLY A 142 5.54 10.82 1.09
CA GLY A 142 5.35 12.25 1.37
C GLY A 142 5.59 12.67 2.82
N ASP A 143 5.70 11.73 3.77
CA ASP A 143 5.74 12.01 5.21
C ASP A 143 6.81 13.02 5.62
N ARG A 144 7.99 12.96 4.99
CA ARG A 144 9.10 13.88 5.29
C ARG A 144 8.75 15.35 5.06
N GLN A 145 7.76 15.63 4.23
CA GLN A 145 7.27 16.99 4.01
C GLN A 145 6.48 17.50 5.22
N PHE A 146 5.84 16.61 5.99
CA PHE A 146 4.96 16.92 7.14
C PHE A 146 5.64 16.75 8.51
N GLN A 147 6.65 15.88 8.61
CA GLN A 147 7.37 15.63 9.87
C GLN A 147 8.02 16.91 10.43
N GLY A 148 7.81 17.16 11.72
CA GLY A 148 8.38 18.30 12.44
C GLY A 148 7.77 19.67 12.09
N GLN A 149 6.67 19.68 11.33
CA GLN A 149 5.98 20.91 10.94
C GLN A 149 5.00 21.36 12.04
N TYR A 150 4.77 22.67 12.14
CA TYR A 150 3.84 23.22 13.12
C TYR A 150 2.41 22.70 12.91
N PHE A 151 1.70 22.47 14.02
CA PHE A 151 0.30 22.02 14.03
C PHE A 151 0.06 20.80 13.14
N THR A 152 1.01 19.86 13.17
CA THR A 152 1.04 18.67 12.32
C THR A 152 1.57 17.46 13.09
N THR A 153 0.83 16.36 13.03
CA THR A 153 1.20 15.06 13.58
C THR A 153 1.24 14.03 12.46
N VAL A 154 2.36 13.32 12.31
CA VAL A 154 2.48 12.17 11.39
C VAL A 154 2.40 10.89 12.19
N VAL A 155 1.40 10.06 11.92
CA VAL A 155 1.18 8.77 12.59
C VAL A 155 2.09 7.72 11.96
N GLY A 156 2.95 7.09 12.75
CA GLY A 156 3.84 6.05 12.22
C GLY A 156 3.06 4.86 11.64
N ALA A 157 3.51 4.33 10.50
CA ALA A 157 2.81 3.32 9.72
C ALA A 157 3.07 1.84 10.16
N THR A 158 3.64 1.61 11.34
CA THR A 158 3.75 0.25 11.90
C THR A 158 2.51 -0.12 12.71
N VAL A 159 2.18 -1.42 12.82
CA VAL A 159 1.06 -1.90 13.67
C VAL A 159 1.09 -1.29 15.07
N ALA A 160 2.27 -1.22 15.70
CA ALA A 160 2.41 -0.68 17.06
C ALA A 160 2.04 0.81 17.13
N ASN A 161 2.57 1.63 16.21
CA ASN A 161 2.29 3.07 16.15
C ASN A 161 0.83 3.35 15.80
N VAL A 162 0.27 2.67 14.80
CA VAL A 162 -1.15 2.78 14.41
C VAL A 162 -2.05 2.38 15.58
N SER A 163 -1.75 1.26 16.24
CA SER A 163 -2.53 0.78 17.39
C SER A 163 -2.48 1.74 18.56
N TYR A 164 -1.30 2.29 18.86
CA TYR A 164 -1.14 3.27 19.92
C TYR A 164 -1.94 4.55 19.63
N PHE A 165 -1.78 5.12 18.44
CA PHE A 165 -2.41 6.39 18.08
C PHE A 165 -3.95 6.29 18.06
N PHE A 166 -4.48 5.28 17.39
CA PHE A 166 -5.93 5.08 17.25
C PHE A 166 -6.56 4.28 18.41
N LYS A 167 -5.78 4.01 19.47
CA LYS A 167 -6.22 3.31 20.68
C LYS A 167 -6.82 1.93 20.40
N LEU A 168 -6.23 1.21 19.46
CA LEU A 168 -6.60 -0.16 19.10
C LEU A 168 -6.07 -1.12 20.17
N SER A 169 -6.88 -1.39 21.18
CA SER A 169 -6.47 -2.18 22.35
C SER A 169 -6.13 -3.64 22.05
N LYS A 170 -6.66 -4.20 20.95
CA LYS A 170 -6.42 -5.59 20.54
C LYS A 170 -6.41 -5.71 19.03
N TRP A 171 -5.23 -5.57 18.43
CA TRP A 171 -5.03 -5.80 17.00
C TRP A 171 -5.28 -7.27 16.61
N PRO A 172 -5.96 -7.58 15.49
CA PRO A 172 -6.70 -6.67 14.59
C PRO A 172 -8.22 -6.59 14.93
N SER A 173 -8.65 -7.10 16.08
CA SER A 173 -10.07 -7.26 16.42
C SER A 173 -10.75 -6.03 17.02
N SER A 174 -10.00 -5.09 17.61
CA SER A 174 -10.55 -3.87 18.20
C SER A 174 -10.81 -2.81 17.13
N ILE A 175 -11.91 -2.09 17.26
CA ILE A 175 -12.23 -0.91 16.44
C ILE A 175 -11.84 0.36 17.19
N GLY A 176 -11.11 1.24 16.52
CA GLY A 176 -10.73 2.54 17.04
C GLY A 176 -11.78 3.60 16.67
N THR A 177 -11.75 4.73 17.37
CA THR A 177 -12.56 5.90 17.03
C THR A 177 -11.68 7.13 17.02
N PHE A 178 -11.79 7.93 15.95
CA PHE A 178 -11.05 9.17 15.79
C PHE A 178 -12.00 10.33 15.52
N ALA A 179 -11.97 11.36 16.35
CA ALA A 179 -12.85 12.52 16.21
C ALA A 179 -12.12 13.67 15.50
N LEU A 180 -12.66 14.12 14.37
CA LEU A 180 -12.22 15.37 13.75
C LEU A 180 -12.74 16.58 14.52
N ASP A 181 -13.96 16.44 15.04
CA ASP A 181 -14.57 17.32 16.03
C ASP A 181 -15.75 16.63 16.73
N ASP A 182 -16.59 17.40 17.41
CA ASP A 182 -17.71 16.89 18.20
C ASP A 182 -18.87 16.33 17.34
N GLN A 183 -18.86 16.61 16.02
CA GLN A 183 -19.89 16.19 15.05
C GLN A 183 -19.36 15.22 13.99
N ARG A 184 -18.06 15.15 13.73
CA ARG A 184 -17.48 14.27 12.72
C ARG A 184 -16.46 13.32 13.34
N GLN A 185 -16.81 12.03 13.34
CA GLN A 185 -15.97 10.96 13.84
C GLN A 185 -15.76 9.88 12.77
N LEU A 186 -14.65 9.16 12.89
CA LEU A 186 -14.32 8.03 12.05
C LEU A 186 -14.20 6.75 12.88
N ALA A 187 -14.67 5.63 12.32
CA ALA A 187 -14.27 4.31 12.78
C ALA A 187 -12.93 3.93 12.14
N ILE A 188 -12.03 3.37 12.93
CA ILE A 188 -10.72 2.88 12.49
C ILE A 188 -10.72 1.37 12.59
N ILE A 189 -10.68 0.69 11.45
CA ILE A 189 -10.98 -0.74 11.34
C ILE A 189 -9.73 -1.46 10.85
N PRO A 190 -9.04 -2.27 11.68
CA PRO A 190 -7.90 -3.04 11.22
C PRO A 190 -8.30 -4.05 10.15
N ILE A 191 -7.57 -4.05 9.03
CA ILE A 191 -7.78 -4.93 7.89
C ILE A 191 -6.46 -5.52 7.37
N PRO A 192 -5.62 -6.14 8.23
CA PRO A 192 -4.38 -6.76 7.77
C PRO A 192 -4.65 -7.81 6.69
N GLY A 193 -3.77 -7.89 5.70
CA GLY A 193 -3.90 -8.84 4.61
C GLY A 193 -3.11 -8.41 3.39
N HIS A 194 -3.40 -7.23 2.86
CA HIS A 194 -2.55 -6.59 1.84
C HIS A 194 -1.19 -6.21 2.45
N GLU A 195 -1.22 -5.51 3.58
CA GLU A 195 -0.06 -5.19 4.41
C GLU A 195 -0.44 -5.43 5.88
N ASN A 196 0.55 -5.59 6.77
CA ASN A 196 0.30 -6.02 8.16
C ASN A 196 -0.33 -4.92 9.03
N ALA A 197 -0.06 -3.64 8.75
CA ALA A 197 -0.61 -2.49 9.44
C ALA A 197 -1.84 -1.88 8.75
N SER A 198 -2.37 -2.53 7.71
CA SER A 198 -3.52 -2.01 6.96
C SER A 198 -4.75 -1.71 7.83
N ILE A 199 -5.33 -0.53 7.66
CA ILE A 199 -6.56 -0.07 8.29
C ILE A 199 -7.52 0.54 7.26
N ALA A 200 -8.82 0.39 7.50
CA ALA A 200 -9.87 1.14 6.82
C ALA A 200 -10.38 2.26 7.72
N PHE A 201 -10.76 3.36 7.09
CA PHE A 201 -11.40 4.52 7.73
C PHE A 201 -12.84 4.61 7.25
N TYR A 202 -13.79 4.58 8.18
CA TYR A 202 -15.19 4.86 7.88
C TYR A 202 -15.58 6.22 8.45
N ASP A 203 -15.92 7.18 7.61
CA ASP A 203 -16.33 8.53 8.03
C ASP A 203 -17.83 8.63 8.24
N CYS A 204 -18.26 8.81 9.49
CA CYS A 204 -19.68 8.88 9.86
C CYS A 204 -20.43 10.03 9.17
N ALA A 205 -19.76 11.14 8.84
CA ALA A 205 -20.43 12.28 8.24
C ALA A 205 -20.77 12.05 6.77
N THR A 206 -19.94 11.31 6.03
CA THR A 206 -20.10 11.12 4.59
C THR A 206 -20.55 9.71 4.21
N GLY A 207 -20.35 8.72 5.08
CA GLY A 207 -20.49 7.30 4.75
C GLY A 207 -19.39 6.79 3.81
N LEU A 208 -18.32 7.54 3.59
CA LEU A 208 -17.18 7.08 2.80
C LEU A 208 -16.35 6.06 3.59
N LEU A 209 -15.96 4.98 2.90
CA LEU A 209 -15.06 3.96 3.42
C LEU A 209 -13.75 3.97 2.63
N PHE A 210 -12.67 4.37 3.27
CA PHE A 210 -11.33 4.40 2.68
C PHE A 210 -10.61 3.09 3.00
N THR A 211 -10.17 2.34 2.00
CA THR A 211 -9.65 0.97 2.18
C THR A 211 -8.22 0.75 1.69
N GLY A 212 -7.57 1.81 1.19
CA GLY A 212 -6.24 1.73 0.59
C GLY A 212 -6.22 0.69 -0.53
N ASP A 213 -5.27 -0.23 -0.43
CA ASP A 213 -5.04 -1.29 -1.42
C ASP A 213 -5.80 -2.58 -1.16
N SER A 214 -6.63 -2.61 -0.11
CA SER A 214 -7.42 -3.80 0.22
C SER A 214 -8.65 -3.96 -0.68
N LEU A 215 -9.25 -2.86 -1.12
CA LEU A 215 -10.32 -2.87 -2.13
C LEU A 215 -10.30 -1.58 -2.96
N LEU A 216 -9.82 -1.68 -4.18
CA LEU A 216 -9.71 -0.57 -5.11
C LEU A 216 -10.03 -1.02 -6.54
N PRO A 217 -10.31 -0.09 -7.47
CA PRO A 217 -10.56 -0.44 -8.85
C PRO A 217 -9.25 -0.83 -9.58
N GLY A 218 -8.69 -1.98 -9.23
CA GLY A 218 -7.41 -2.49 -9.73
C GLY A 218 -7.10 -3.91 -9.25
N ARG A 219 -5.84 -4.30 -9.33
CA ARG A 219 -5.35 -5.59 -8.82
C ARG A 219 -5.19 -5.53 -7.31
N LEU A 220 -5.91 -6.41 -6.63
CA LEU A 220 -5.84 -6.57 -5.18
C LEU A 220 -4.73 -7.57 -4.87
N TYR A 221 -3.55 -7.04 -4.57
CA TYR A 221 -2.40 -7.85 -4.16
C TYR A 221 -2.55 -8.28 -2.70
N ILE A 222 -2.38 -9.56 -2.41
CA ILE A 222 -2.63 -10.10 -1.06
C ILE A 222 -1.34 -10.70 -0.48
N SER A 223 -0.75 -10.04 0.54
CA SER A 223 0.49 -10.49 1.21
C SER A 223 0.27 -11.50 2.33
N ASN A 224 -0.93 -11.57 2.91
CA ASN A 224 -1.36 -12.62 3.82
C ASN A 224 -2.82 -12.97 3.54
N PHE A 225 -3.02 -14.08 2.81
CA PHE A 225 -4.35 -14.49 2.37
C PHE A 225 -5.31 -14.80 3.52
N SER A 226 -4.86 -15.53 4.54
CA SER A 226 -5.72 -15.87 5.69
C SER A 226 -6.17 -14.61 6.43
N ALA A 227 -5.25 -13.69 6.68
CA ALA A 227 -5.58 -12.43 7.34
C ALA A 227 -6.53 -11.59 6.48
N ASN A 228 -6.35 -11.58 5.15
CA ASN A 228 -7.22 -10.86 4.24
C ASN A 228 -8.65 -11.43 4.21
N VAL A 229 -8.81 -12.76 4.20
CA VAL A 229 -10.12 -13.43 4.35
C VAL A 229 -10.81 -12.98 5.63
N ASP A 230 -10.11 -13.04 6.77
CA ASP A 230 -10.66 -12.67 8.07
C ASP A 230 -10.97 -11.16 8.16
N SER A 231 -10.12 -10.32 7.56
CA SER A 231 -10.28 -8.87 7.55
C SER A 231 -11.44 -8.42 6.69
N THR A 232 -11.59 -8.96 5.48
CA THR A 232 -12.71 -8.65 4.58
C THR A 232 -14.03 -9.09 5.21
N GLN A 233 -14.07 -10.29 5.80
CA GLN A 233 -15.25 -10.77 6.49
C GLN A 233 -15.60 -9.91 7.71
N ARG A 234 -14.60 -9.55 8.53
CA ARG A 234 -14.78 -8.68 9.70
C ARG A 234 -15.26 -7.28 9.31
N LEU A 235 -14.71 -6.70 8.25
CA LEU A 235 -15.12 -5.39 7.74
C LEU A 235 -16.58 -5.41 7.30
N LEU A 236 -16.98 -6.42 6.52
CA LEU A 236 -18.36 -6.57 6.08
C LEU A 236 -19.31 -6.77 7.27
N TYR A 237 -18.97 -7.69 8.18
CA TYR A 237 -19.75 -7.93 9.40
C TYR A 237 -19.86 -6.67 10.27
N PHE A 238 -18.79 -5.88 10.40
CA PHE A 238 -18.79 -4.63 11.15
C PHE A 238 -19.75 -3.60 10.55
N ILE A 239 -19.77 -3.46 9.22
CA ILE A 239 -20.68 -2.56 8.50
C ILE A 239 -22.13 -2.98 8.72
N GLU A 240 -22.44 -4.25 8.49
CA GLU A 240 -23.81 -4.79 8.56
C GLU A 240 -24.35 -4.81 9.99
N SER A 241 -23.57 -5.32 10.94
CA SER A 241 -24.02 -5.45 12.34
C SER A 241 -24.27 -4.11 13.02
N ASN A 242 -23.60 -3.05 12.57
CA ASN A 242 -23.80 -1.69 13.05
C ASN A 242 -24.73 -0.84 12.15
N ASN A 243 -25.32 -1.43 11.11
CA ASN A 243 -26.17 -0.76 10.12
C ASN A 243 -25.54 0.52 9.54
N LEU A 244 -24.25 0.46 9.20
CA LEU A 244 -23.52 1.61 8.67
C LEU A 244 -23.94 1.88 7.23
N ASN A 245 -24.24 3.13 6.91
CA ASN A 245 -24.52 3.56 5.55
C ASN A 245 -23.21 3.80 4.80
N VAL A 246 -22.93 3.03 3.76
CA VAL A 246 -21.73 3.18 2.92
C VAL A 246 -22.11 3.88 1.61
N SER A 247 -21.76 5.17 1.51
CA SER A 247 -22.03 5.98 0.31
C SER A 247 -21.14 5.59 -0.87
N ALA A 248 -19.87 5.31 -0.59
CA ALA A 248 -18.90 4.76 -1.55
C ALA A 248 -17.70 4.17 -0.81
N ILE A 249 -17.05 3.20 -1.45
CA ILE A 249 -15.75 2.68 -1.03
C ILE A 249 -14.68 3.29 -1.95
N LEU A 250 -13.65 3.90 -1.36
CA LEU A 250 -12.58 4.58 -2.07
C LEU A 250 -11.24 3.89 -1.75
N GLY A 251 -10.57 3.43 -2.80
CA GLY A 251 -9.25 2.79 -2.74
C GLY A 251 -8.10 3.78 -2.92
N ALA A 252 -6.86 3.33 -3.06
CA ALA A 252 -5.73 4.26 -3.23
C ALA A 252 -5.31 4.52 -4.67
N HIS A 253 -5.69 3.68 -5.64
CA HIS A 253 -5.39 3.94 -7.05
C HIS A 253 -6.42 3.26 -7.97
N ILE A 254 -6.35 3.60 -9.26
CA ILE A 254 -7.14 2.97 -10.32
C ILE A 254 -6.18 2.32 -11.30
N GLU A 255 -6.38 1.04 -11.53
CA GLU A 255 -5.69 0.24 -12.55
C GLU A 255 -6.67 -0.33 -13.57
N MET A 256 -7.95 -0.48 -13.22
CA MET A 256 -8.96 -1.01 -14.13
C MET A 256 -9.34 -0.01 -15.21
N THR A 257 -9.58 -0.54 -16.40
CA THR A 257 -10.19 0.22 -17.49
C THR A 257 -11.72 0.29 -17.32
N GLN A 258 -12.37 1.11 -18.13
CA GLN A 258 -13.84 1.11 -18.29
C GLN A 258 -14.37 -0.17 -18.94
N THR A 259 -13.51 -1.00 -19.53
CA THR A 259 -13.87 -2.34 -20.00
C THR A 259 -13.77 -3.31 -18.84
N ASP A 260 -14.85 -4.03 -18.57
CA ASP A 260 -14.93 -4.99 -17.47
C ASP A 260 -13.79 -6.01 -17.55
N LYS A 261 -13.20 -6.33 -16.38
CA LYS A 261 -12.16 -7.36 -16.20
C LYS A 261 -10.83 -7.06 -16.91
N VAL A 262 -10.67 -5.87 -17.49
CA VAL A 262 -9.46 -5.43 -18.16
C VAL A 262 -8.82 -4.30 -17.39
N ASP A 263 -7.56 -4.49 -17.02
CA ASP A 263 -6.71 -3.51 -16.36
C ASP A 263 -5.62 -2.95 -17.29
N TYR A 264 -5.05 -1.83 -16.90
CA TYR A 264 -3.84 -1.32 -17.52
C TYR A 264 -2.61 -2.12 -17.07
N PRO A 265 -1.59 -2.28 -17.93
CA PRO A 265 -0.31 -2.84 -17.51
C PRO A 265 0.31 -2.05 -16.36
N ILE A 266 0.98 -2.75 -15.44
CA ILE A 266 1.80 -2.12 -14.38
C ILE A 266 2.80 -1.16 -15.04
N GLY A 267 2.96 0.02 -14.45
CA GLY A 267 3.84 1.07 -15.00
C GLY A 267 3.19 1.98 -16.04
N ALA A 268 1.91 1.76 -16.41
CA ALA A 268 1.23 2.59 -17.39
C ALA A 268 1.01 4.03 -16.89
N THR A 269 1.68 5.00 -17.52
CA THR A 269 1.59 6.43 -17.23
C THR A 269 0.46 7.16 -17.98
N TYR A 270 -0.27 6.47 -18.85
CA TYR A 270 -1.38 7.02 -19.63
C TYR A 270 -2.59 6.09 -19.60
N GLN A 271 -3.67 6.54 -18.95
CA GLN A 271 -4.87 5.74 -18.69
C GLN A 271 -6.16 6.50 -19.04
N PRO A 272 -6.40 6.87 -20.31
CA PRO A 272 -7.50 7.76 -20.72
C PRO A 272 -8.90 7.17 -20.56
N LYS A 273 -8.98 5.84 -20.40
CA LYS A 273 -10.21 5.06 -20.22
C LYS A 273 -10.19 4.32 -18.89
N GLU A 274 -9.60 4.90 -17.86
CA GLU A 274 -9.67 4.34 -16.51
C GLU A 274 -11.11 4.33 -15.96
N ARG A 275 -11.39 3.35 -15.10
CA ARG A 275 -12.67 3.23 -14.38
C ARG A 275 -12.81 4.38 -13.37
N LEU A 276 -14.03 4.59 -12.88
CA LEU A 276 -14.27 5.48 -11.75
C LEU A 276 -13.65 4.92 -10.46
N LEU A 277 -13.24 5.83 -9.57
CA LEU A 277 -12.66 5.49 -8.27
C LEU A 277 -13.64 4.76 -7.34
N ASN A 278 -14.92 5.13 -7.40
CA ASN A 278 -15.90 4.74 -6.41
C ASN A 278 -16.39 3.30 -6.61
N LEU A 279 -16.21 2.50 -5.57
CA LEU A 279 -16.80 1.17 -5.44
C LEU A 279 -18.00 1.22 -4.49
N SER A 280 -18.74 0.13 -4.43
CA SER A 280 -19.97 -0.02 -3.62
C SER A 280 -19.84 -1.19 -2.65
N LEU A 281 -20.78 -1.31 -1.72
CA LEU A 281 -20.85 -2.44 -0.80
C LEU A 281 -20.98 -3.79 -1.54
N ASP A 282 -21.64 -3.82 -2.70
CA ASP A 282 -21.70 -5.02 -3.55
C ASP A 282 -20.32 -5.51 -3.99
N HIS A 283 -19.39 -4.60 -4.27
CA HIS A 283 -18.01 -4.98 -4.61
C HIS A 283 -17.27 -5.60 -3.41
N LEU A 284 -17.55 -5.10 -2.18
CA LEU A 284 -17.01 -5.71 -0.96
C LEU A 284 -17.62 -7.10 -0.72
N HIS A 285 -18.91 -7.29 -1.00
CA HIS A 285 -19.55 -8.61 -0.98
C HIS A 285 -18.93 -9.57 -1.99
N GLN A 286 -18.67 -9.11 -3.22
CA GLN A 286 -17.99 -9.89 -4.26
C GLN A 286 -16.60 -10.34 -3.79
N LEU A 287 -15.79 -9.41 -3.27
CA LEU A 287 -14.48 -9.73 -2.72
C LEU A 287 -14.57 -10.74 -1.58
N ASN A 288 -15.47 -10.53 -0.62
CA ASN A 288 -15.65 -11.45 0.50
C ASN A 288 -16.05 -12.86 0.02
N ALA A 289 -16.97 -12.96 -0.94
CA ALA A 289 -17.41 -14.24 -1.48
C ALA A 289 -16.24 -15.00 -2.14
N GLU A 290 -15.47 -14.32 -2.99
CA GLU A 290 -14.30 -14.90 -3.68
C GLU A 290 -13.26 -15.42 -2.68
N LEU A 291 -12.88 -14.59 -1.71
CA LEU A 291 -11.88 -14.96 -0.70
C LEU A 291 -12.33 -16.15 0.15
N GLN A 292 -13.62 -16.19 0.53
CA GLN A 292 -14.19 -17.29 1.30
C GLN A 292 -14.26 -18.59 0.49
N GLU A 293 -14.55 -18.50 -0.81
CA GLU A 293 -14.55 -19.66 -1.71
C GLU A 293 -13.14 -20.24 -1.85
N GLN A 294 -12.16 -19.41 -2.20
CA GLN A 294 -10.76 -19.84 -2.30
C GLN A 294 -10.20 -20.34 -0.96
N TRP A 295 -10.59 -19.74 0.17
CA TRP A 295 -10.24 -20.23 1.51
C TRP A 295 -10.75 -21.64 1.76
N LYS A 296 -12.03 -21.90 1.47
CA LYS A 296 -12.65 -23.23 1.63
C LYS A 296 -12.05 -24.26 0.70
N ALA A 297 -11.73 -23.88 -0.54
CA ALA A 297 -11.10 -24.75 -1.52
C ALA A 297 -9.64 -25.12 -1.17
N GLY A 298 -8.99 -24.30 -0.34
CA GLY A 298 -7.66 -24.54 0.19
C GLY A 298 -6.54 -23.94 -0.67
N PHE A 299 -5.32 -23.93 -0.12
CA PHE A 299 -4.17 -23.20 -0.67
C PHE A 299 -3.91 -23.48 -2.16
N ASN A 300 -3.96 -24.74 -2.59
CA ASN A 300 -3.64 -25.15 -3.97
C ASN A 300 -4.70 -24.72 -5.00
N GLN A 301 -5.85 -24.20 -4.55
CA GLN A 301 -6.95 -23.74 -5.40
C GLN A 301 -7.01 -22.20 -5.50
N ARG A 302 -6.04 -21.51 -4.87
CA ARG A 302 -5.94 -20.05 -4.99
C ARG A 302 -5.58 -19.66 -6.41
N HIS A 303 -6.29 -18.66 -6.94
CA HIS A 303 -6.16 -18.26 -8.32
C HIS A 303 -6.49 -16.78 -8.50
N LYS A 304 -6.07 -16.23 -9.63
CA LYS A 304 -6.42 -14.87 -10.03
C LYS A 304 -7.89 -14.85 -10.48
N ALA A 305 -8.72 -14.04 -9.82
CA ALA A 305 -10.15 -13.94 -10.11
C ALA A 305 -10.49 -12.55 -10.67
N TYR A 306 -11.27 -12.52 -11.75
CA TYR A 306 -11.50 -11.31 -12.54
C TYR A 306 -12.94 -10.82 -12.38
N TYR A 307 -13.07 -9.66 -11.74
CA TYR A 307 -14.33 -8.93 -11.59
C TYR A 307 -14.31 -7.68 -12.48
N ASP A 308 -15.50 -7.11 -12.69
CA ASP A 308 -15.66 -5.97 -13.58
C ASP A 308 -14.84 -4.77 -13.09
N ALA A 309 -14.83 -4.56 -11.77
CA ALA A 309 -14.20 -3.42 -11.14
C ALA A 309 -12.86 -3.72 -10.46
N PHE A 310 -12.45 -4.97 -10.26
CA PHE A 310 -11.17 -5.31 -9.62
C PHE A 310 -10.70 -6.71 -10.03
N ILE A 311 -9.45 -7.03 -9.73
CA ILE A 311 -8.90 -8.37 -9.95
C ILE A 311 -8.30 -8.86 -8.64
N VAL A 312 -8.78 -9.98 -8.11
CA VAL A 312 -8.16 -10.61 -6.94
C VAL A 312 -6.90 -11.32 -7.39
N ASP A 313 -5.74 -10.92 -6.87
CA ASP A 313 -4.46 -11.55 -7.17
C ASP A 313 -3.84 -12.07 -5.87
N PRO A 314 -4.15 -13.31 -5.46
CA PRO A 314 -3.59 -13.90 -4.25
C PRO A 314 -2.13 -14.33 -4.44
N ASN A 315 -1.57 -14.21 -5.65
CA ASN A 315 -0.22 -14.66 -6.01
C ASN A 315 0.69 -13.53 -6.55
N PRO A 316 0.72 -12.29 -6.00
CA PRO A 316 1.56 -11.22 -6.57
C PRO A 316 3.05 -11.57 -6.48
N SER A 317 3.39 -12.29 -5.41
CA SER A 317 4.72 -12.80 -5.07
C SER A 317 4.66 -13.92 -4.00
N GLN A 318 3.46 -14.36 -3.59
CA GLN A 318 3.28 -15.52 -2.72
C GLN A 318 3.50 -16.81 -3.51
N LEU A 319 4.77 -17.13 -3.74
CA LEU A 319 5.12 -18.53 -3.60
C LEU A 319 4.67 -18.94 -2.18
N PRO A 320 4.11 -20.15 -1.95
CA PRO A 320 3.94 -20.65 -0.58
C PRO A 320 5.21 -20.32 0.19
N PRO A 321 5.16 -19.92 1.49
CA PRO A 321 6.38 -19.72 2.26
C PRO A 321 7.23 -20.95 2.03
N PHE A 322 8.28 -20.75 1.23
CA PHE A 322 8.96 -21.91 0.69
C PHE A 322 9.53 -22.64 1.89
N SER A 323 9.56 -23.97 1.85
CA SER A 323 10.08 -24.75 2.96
C SER A 323 11.37 -24.13 3.48
N PHE A 324 11.44 -23.88 4.78
CA PHE A 324 12.64 -23.30 5.39
C PHE A 324 13.83 -24.18 5.00
N ASN A 325 14.88 -23.54 4.47
CA ASN A 325 16.08 -24.23 3.97
C ASN A 325 15.85 -25.20 2.80
N GLY A 326 14.70 -25.15 2.12
CA GLY A 326 14.42 -26.00 0.95
C GLY A 326 15.23 -25.66 -0.29
N ARG A 327 15.75 -24.42 -0.37
CA ARG A 327 16.66 -23.94 -1.42
C ARG A 327 17.86 -23.26 -0.78
N THR A 328 18.79 -24.05 -0.27
CA THR A 328 20.10 -23.59 0.22
C THR A 328 21.14 -23.79 -0.86
N ALA A 329 21.88 -22.74 -1.20
CA ALA A 329 22.99 -22.86 -2.12
C ALA A 329 23.94 -21.67 -1.98
N GLU A 330 25.20 -21.88 -2.39
CA GLU A 330 26.14 -20.79 -2.65
C GLU A 330 25.92 -20.33 -4.09
N HIS A 331 25.43 -19.11 -4.27
CA HIS A 331 25.26 -18.50 -5.59
C HIS A 331 26.00 -17.18 -5.64
N GLY A 332 26.68 -16.90 -6.74
CA GLY A 332 27.31 -15.61 -6.92
C GLY A 332 26.32 -14.50 -7.25
N PHE A 333 26.59 -13.33 -6.71
CA PHE A 333 25.84 -12.12 -7.02
C PHE A 333 26.75 -11.06 -7.63
N ILE A 334 26.18 -10.26 -8.51
CA ILE A 334 26.80 -9.03 -9.03
C ILE A 334 26.41 -7.89 -8.10
N LEU A 335 27.39 -7.06 -7.77
CA LEU A 335 27.23 -5.82 -7.02
C LEU A 335 27.32 -4.64 -7.98
N LEU A 336 26.37 -3.74 -7.84
CA LEU A 336 26.31 -2.47 -8.54
C LEU A 336 26.36 -1.35 -7.48
N PRO A 337 27.55 -0.77 -7.22
CA PRO A 337 27.69 0.29 -6.23
C PRO A 337 26.84 1.51 -6.59
N LEU A 338 26.10 2.02 -5.61
CA LEU A 338 25.29 3.24 -5.72
C LEU A 338 25.93 4.42 -5.00
N SER A 339 26.80 4.15 -4.02
CA SER A 339 27.45 5.19 -3.22
C SER A 339 28.76 4.68 -2.63
N THR A 340 29.63 5.63 -2.25
CA THR A 340 30.84 5.35 -1.47
C THR A 340 30.55 4.88 -0.04
N LEU A 341 29.31 5.05 0.44
CA LEU A 341 28.86 4.63 1.77
C LEU A 341 28.38 3.16 1.83
N GLY A 342 28.66 2.38 0.78
CA GLY A 342 28.36 0.95 0.74
C GLY A 342 26.97 0.56 0.30
N LEU A 343 26.14 1.52 -0.14
CA LEU A 343 24.86 1.18 -0.75
C LEU A 343 25.10 0.55 -2.12
N VAL A 344 24.51 -0.63 -2.35
CA VAL A 344 24.67 -1.40 -3.58
C VAL A 344 23.30 -1.95 -4.03
N TRP A 345 23.09 -2.05 -5.34
CA TRP A 345 22.15 -3.02 -5.89
C TRP A 345 22.87 -4.37 -6.00
N ILE A 346 22.20 -5.42 -5.56
CA ILE A 346 22.66 -6.80 -5.69
C ILE A 346 21.70 -7.51 -6.63
N SER A 347 22.26 -8.16 -7.65
CA SER A 347 21.51 -9.04 -8.53
C SER A 347 22.20 -10.39 -8.59
N HIS A 348 21.48 -11.50 -8.45
CA HIS A 348 22.13 -12.79 -8.65
C HIS A 348 22.49 -12.94 -10.14
N LYS A 349 23.60 -13.59 -10.44
CA LYS A 349 23.98 -13.82 -11.84
C LYS A 349 23.18 -15.02 -12.36
N PRO A 350 22.32 -14.88 -13.39
CA PRO A 350 21.56 -16.02 -13.90
C PRO A 350 22.53 -17.06 -14.46
N MET A 351 22.50 -18.27 -13.91
CA MET A 351 23.09 -19.42 -14.59
C MET A 351 22.12 -19.82 -15.70
N PHE A 352 22.61 -19.96 -16.94
CA PHE A 352 21.82 -20.39 -18.10
C PHE A 352 21.43 -21.89 -18.00
N ARG A 353 20.75 -22.30 -16.93
CA ARG A 353 20.16 -23.63 -16.79
C ARG A 353 18.68 -23.49 -16.45
N THR A 354 17.85 -24.12 -17.26
CA THR A 354 16.39 -24.17 -17.11
C THR A 354 16.00 -25.25 -16.10
N PRO A 355 14.96 -25.03 -15.27
CA PRO A 355 14.16 -23.80 -15.13
C PRO A 355 14.79 -22.81 -14.15
N HIS A 356 14.75 -21.53 -14.52
CA HIS A 356 15.21 -20.43 -13.70
C HIS A 356 14.04 -19.47 -13.50
N ASP A 357 13.30 -19.68 -12.41
CA ASP A 357 11.94 -19.14 -12.24
C ASP A 357 11.88 -17.66 -11.80
N PHE A 358 13.00 -17.07 -11.38
CA PHE A 358 13.04 -15.69 -10.87
C PHE A 358 14.42 -15.05 -11.07
N GLN A 359 14.43 -13.73 -11.26
CA GLN A 359 15.63 -12.89 -11.14
C GLN A 359 15.52 -12.11 -9.82
N LEU A 360 16.53 -12.19 -8.94
CA LEU A 360 16.55 -11.45 -7.69
C LEU A 360 17.33 -10.18 -7.94
N VAL A 361 16.72 -9.05 -7.61
CA VAL A 361 17.35 -7.74 -7.56
C VAL A 361 16.92 -7.09 -6.24
N PHE A 362 17.87 -6.78 -5.37
CA PHE A 362 17.58 -6.18 -4.08
C PHE A 362 18.66 -5.18 -3.67
N MET A 363 18.27 -4.18 -2.89
CA MET A 363 19.18 -3.17 -2.38
C MET A 363 19.77 -3.63 -1.05
N ALA A 364 21.06 -3.42 -0.85
CA ALA A 364 21.75 -3.78 0.39
C ALA A 364 22.80 -2.74 0.77
N ARG A 365 23.24 -2.79 2.03
CA ARG A 365 24.39 -2.02 2.52
C ARG A 365 25.52 -2.98 2.84
N VAL A 366 26.67 -2.79 2.19
CA VAL A 366 27.92 -3.48 2.55
C VAL A 366 28.54 -2.78 3.76
N THR A 367 28.80 -3.53 4.82
CA THR A 367 29.34 -3.02 6.10
C THR A 367 30.83 -3.32 6.30
N HIS A 368 31.51 -3.74 5.24
CA HIS A 368 32.93 -4.11 5.30
C HIS A 368 33.85 -2.90 5.56
N PRO A 369 34.95 -3.03 6.33
CA PRO A 369 35.87 -1.91 6.61
C PRO A 369 36.43 -1.22 5.35
N ASN A 370 36.60 -1.98 4.27
CA ASN A 370 37.09 -1.47 2.98
C ASN A 370 35.98 -1.00 2.04
N VAL A 371 34.77 -0.72 2.51
CA VAL A 371 33.64 -0.32 1.65
C VAL A 371 33.94 0.88 0.74
N ASN A 372 34.83 1.78 1.17
CA ASN A 372 35.30 2.91 0.37
C ASN A 372 36.09 2.50 -0.88
N SER A 373 36.56 1.24 -0.96
CA SER A 373 37.23 0.70 -2.15
C SER A 373 36.26 0.13 -3.19
N LEU A 374 34.94 0.15 -2.93
CA LEU A 374 33.90 -0.13 -3.92
C LEU A 374 33.81 1.02 -4.91
N LEU A 375 34.83 1.17 -5.75
CA LEU A 375 34.83 2.18 -6.80
C LEU A 375 33.68 1.90 -7.76
N LEU A 376 32.97 2.96 -8.14
CA LEU A 376 32.00 2.91 -9.23
C LEU A 376 32.72 2.41 -10.48
N PRO A 377 32.28 1.30 -11.12
CA PRO A 377 32.92 0.84 -12.33
C PRO A 377 32.85 1.94 -13.38
N THR A 378 34.00 2.44 -13.83
CA THR A 378 34.07 3.50 -14.86
C THR A 378 33.57 3.01 -16.22
N ASN A 379 33.50 1.68 -16.41
CA ASN A 379 32.90 1.04 -17.57
C ASN A 379 32.35 -0.35 -17.19
N THR A 380 31.02 -0.48 -17.08
CA THR A 380 30.30 -1.71 -16.72
C THR A 380 30.13 -2.68 -17.90
N SER A 381 30.45 -2.28 -19.13
CA SER A 381 30.32 -3.13 -20.32
C SER A 381 31.43 -4.18 -20.45
N ILE A 382 32.51 -4.06 -19.67
CA ILE A 382 33.60 -5.05 -19.61
C ILE A 382 33.37 -5.94 -18.38
N LEU A 383 33.13 -7.24 -18.61
CA LEU A 383 32.84 -8.23 -17.55
C LEU A 383 33.87 -8.26 -16.41
N GLN A 384 35.13 -7.90 -16.68
CA GLN A 384 36.22 -7.87 -15.70
C GLN A 384 36.16 -6.68 -14.73
N ASN A 385 35.35 -5.66 -15.02
CA ASN A 385 35.18 -4.47 -14.17
C ASN A 385 33.99 -4.60 -13.20
N GLN A 386 33.41 -5.79 -13.07
CA GLN A 386 32.31 -6.05 -12.16
C GLN A 386 32.82 -6.31 -10.74
N TRP A 387 31.97 -6.03 -9.76
CA TRP A 387 32.16 -6.52 -8.40
C TRP A 387 31.22 -7.69 -8.19
N THR A 388 31.72 -8.78 -7.64
CA THR A 388 30.87 -9.94 -7.32
C THR A 388 31.02 -10.34 -5.86
N ILE A 389 29.99 -10.96 -5.30
CA ILE A 389 30.06 -11.61 -4.00
C ILE A 389 29.70 -13.07 -4.12
N LEU A 390 30.34 -13.88 -3.27
CA LEU A 390 29.98 -15.25 -3.01
C LEU A 390 29.54 -15.35 -1.53
N PRO A 391 28.24 -15.37 -1.26
CA PRO A 391 27.72 -15.50 0.10
C PRO A 391 28.06 -16.88 0.67
N ASP A 392 28.20 -16.92 1.99
CA ASP A 392 28.21 -18.19 2.73
C ASP A 392 26.88 -18.91 2.51
N LEU A 393 26.86 -20.24 2.59
CA LEU A 393 25.65 -21.04 2.35
C LEU A 393 24.43 -20.47 3.09
N TRP A 394 23.39 -20.09 2.34
CA TRP A 394 22.20 -19.45 2.88
C TRP A 394 20.94 -19.90 2.15
N SER A 395 19.79 -19.71 2.80
CA SER A 395 18.48 -20.13 2.30
C SER A 395 17.83 -19.00 1.52
N LEU A 396 17.69 -19.17 0.20
CA LEU A 396 16.97 -18.23 -0.65
C LEU A 396 15.56 -17.95 -0.12
N ASN A 397 14.90 -19.02 0.30
CA ASN A 397 13.56 -18.99 0.87
C ASN A 397 13.50 -18.09 2.11
N ASN A 398 14.55 -18.06 2.92
CA ASN A 398 14.57 -17.22 4.12
C ASN A 398 14.74 -15.74 3.78
N LEU A 399 15.47 -15.38 2.71
CA LEU A 399 15.52 -13.99 2.22
C LEU A 399 14.17 -13.58 1.64
N LEU A 400 13.57 -14.42 0.79
CA LEU A 400 12.28 -14.12 0.16
C LEU A 400 11.14 -14.00 1.19
N ASN A 401 11.18 -14.80 2.25
CA ASN A 401 10.23 -14.73 3.36
C ASN A 401 10.54 -13.60 4.37
N GLY A 402 11.59 -12.81 4.17
CA GLY A 402 11.99 -11.73 5.09
C GLY A 402 12.63 -12.20 6.41
N ASN A 403 12.89 -13.50 6.57
CA ASN A 403 13.52 -14.09 7.76
C ASN A 403 15.05 -13.91 7.78
N MET A 404 15.64 -13.47 6.67
CA MET A 404 17.06 -13.18 6.55
C MET A 404 17.25 -11.76 6.04
N THR A 405 17.74 -10.88 6.91
CA THR A 405 18.00 -9.46 6.59
C THR A 405 19.50 -9.14 6.54
N ILE A 406 20.35 -10.09 6.94
CA ILE A 406 21.81 -9.98 6.99
C ILE A 406 22.40 -11.33 6.57
N PHE A 407 23.44 -11.30 5.73
CA PHE A 407 24.24 -12.49 5.39
C PHE A 407 25.71 -12.10 5.19
N SER A 408 26.60 -13.05 5.45
CA SER A 408 28.03 -12.92 5.21
C SER A 408 28.36 -13.32 3.78
N ALA A 409 29.32 -12.62 3.18
CA ALA A 409 29.78 -12.95 1.84
C ALA A 409 31.25 -12.62 1.64
N ARG A 410 31.88 -13.42 0.80
CA ARG A 410 33.20 -13.16 0.23
C ARG A 410 33.07 -12.19 -0.92
N PHE A 411 33.90 -11.16 -0.93
CA PHE A 411 33.87 -10.11 -1.93
C PHE A 411 34.96 -10.34 -2.97
N PHE A 412 34.67 -10.06 -4.24
CA PHE A 412 35.63 -10.24 -5.34
C PHE A 412 35.66 -9.02 -6.25
N ARG A 413 36.88 -8.59 -6.59
CA ARG A 413 37.13 -7.70 -7.73
C ARG A 413 37.17 -8.51 -9.02
N GLY A 414 36.21 -8.27 -9.90
CA GLY A 414 35.97 -9.10 -11.07
C GLY A 414 34.97 -10.22 -10.77
N ASN A 415 34.90 -11.20 -11.67
CA ASN A 415 33.96 -12.31 -11.59
C ASN A 415 34.55 -13.45 -10.75
N PHE A 416 33.89 -13.82 -9.65
CA PHE A 416 34.31 -14.90 -8.76
C PHE A 416 34.50 -16.27 -9.47
N GLU A 417 33.80 -16.53 -10.58
CA GLU A 417 33.92 -17.77 -11.38
C GLU A 417 35.04 -17.70 -12.44
N GLN A 418 35.58 -16.52 -12.71
CA GLN A 418 36.54 -16.28 -13.79
C GLN A 418 37.81 -15.61 -13.26
N ASN A 419 38.36 -16.17 -12.18
CA ASN A 419 39.61 -15.72 -11.55
C ASN A 419 39.57 -14.29 -10.98
N GLY A 420 38.41 -13.84 -10.50
CA GLY A 420 38.30 -12.60 -9.72
C GLY A 420 39.21 -12.62 -8.49
N GLN A 421 39.73 -11.46 -8.11
CA GLN A 421 40.61 -11.33 -6.94
C GLN A 421 39.78 -11.17 -5.67
N TYR A 422 40.00 -12.05 -4.70
CA TYR A 422 39.37 -12.02 -3.37
C TYR A 422 40.01 -10.98 -2.47
#